data_AF-A0A6I5CJV0-F1
#
_entry.id   AF-A0A6I5CJV0-F1
#
_cell.length_a   1.000
_cell.length_b   1.000
_cell.length_c   1.000
_cell.angle_alpha   90.00
_cell.angle_beta   90.00
_cell.angle_gamma   90.00
#
_symmetry.space_group_name_H-M   'P 1'
#
loop_
_entity.id
_entity.type
_entity.pdbx_description
1 polymer ?
#
loop_
_entity_poly.entity_id
_entity_poly.type
_entity_poly.pdbx_seq_one_letter_code
_entity_poly.pdbx_strand_id
1 'polypeptide(L)' 'MTDAPGPGAGRASGPELERVAALTGGGRTGSGYLLTARLVLTAAHVAEGLEHVSVSMVGGRTQV' A
#
# COMPACT_ATOMS: atom_id res chain seq x y z
N MET A 1 27.34 -23.70 4.08
CA MET A 1 26.66 -23.99 2.81
C MET A 1 25.91 -22.73 2.44
N THR A 2 26.61 -21.83 1.76
CA THR A 2 26.14 -20.46 1.47
C THR A 2 25.42 -20.53 0.15
N ASP A 3 24.11 -20.30 0.15
CA ASP A 3 23.30 -20.30 -1.06
C ASP A 3 23.74 -19.10 -1.91
N ALA A 4 24.33 -19.37 -3.07
CA ALA A 4 24.75 -18.33 -3.99
C ALA A 4 23.50 -17.75 -4.68
N PRO A 5 23.35 -16.42 -4.78
CA PRO A 5 22.20 -15.84 -5.46
C PRO A 5 22.22 -16.23 -6.94
N GLY A 6 21.16 -16.91 -7.39
CA GLY A 6 21.02 -17.37 -8.77
C GLY A 6 21.00 -16.21 -9.78
N PRO A 7 21.45 -16.44 -11.04
CA PRO A 7 21.46 -15.42 -12.08
C PRO A 7 20.03 -15.24 -12.59
N GLY A 8 19.30 -14.26 -12.03
CA GLY A 8 17.92 -14.01 -12.46
C GLY A 8 17.00 -13.31 -11.48
N ALA A 9 17.48 -12.84 -10.32
CA ALA A 9 16.72 -11.86 -9.55
C ALA A 9 16.83 -10.50 -10.27
N GLY A 10 16.18 -10.38 -11.44
CA GLY A 10 15.83 -9.09 -12.00
C GLY A 10 15.18 -8.33 -10.86
N ARG A 11 15.83 -7.25 -10.41
CA ARG A 11 15.42 -6.47 -9.24
C ARG A 11 13.94 -6.23 -9.37
N ALA A 12 13.12 -6.98 -8.64
CA ALA A 12 11.70 -6.77 -8.64
C ALA A 12 11.56 -5.34 -8.17
N SER A 13 11.15 -4.46 -9.10
CA SER A 13 10.84 -3.09 -8.74
C SER A 13 9.81 -3.22 -7.65
N GLY A 14 10.14 -2.73 -6.45
CA GLY A 14 9.20 -2.72 -5.35
C GLY A 14 7.91 -2.00 -5.75
N PRO A 15 6.90 -1.99 -4.86
CA PRO A 15 5.67 -1.26 -5.16
C PRO A 15 5.98 0.19 -5.54
N GLU A 16 5.36 0.67 -6.62
CA GLU A 16 5.34 2.10 -6.95
C GLU A 16 4.86 2.88 -5.72
N LEU A 17 5.75 3.66 -5.10
CA LEU A 17 5.52 4.28 -3.79
C LEU A 17 4.40 5.32 -3.85
N GLU A 18 4.22 5.95 -5.00
CA GLU A 18 3.11 6.85 -5.30
C GLU A 18 1.73 6.17 -5.25
N ARG A 19 1.68 4.84 -5.35
CA ARG A 19 0.45 4.04 -5.24
C ARG A 19 0.24 3.47 -3.85
N VAL A 20 1.22 3.54 -2.96
CA VAL A 20 1.06 3.09 -1.59
C VAL A 20 0.18 4.09 -0.84
N ALA A 21 -0.85 3.58 -0.18
CA ALA A 21 -1.79 4.36 0.63
C ALA A 21 -1.73 3.90 2.09
N ALA A 22 -1.77 4.86 3.00
CA ALA A 22 -2.08 4.63 4.40
C ALA A 22 -3.60 4.74 4.59
N LEU A 23 -4.18 3.81 5.35
CA LEU A 23 -5.61 3.79 5.65
C LEU A 23 -5.81 3.91 7.16
N THR A 24 -6.75 4.76 7.57
CA THR A 24 -7.12 4.95 8.97
C THR A 24 -8.64 5.03 9.13
N GLY A 25 -9.20 4.42 10.16
CA GLY A 25 -10.65 4.45 10.42
C GLY A 25 -11.05 3.58 11.61
N GLY A 26 -12.03 4.01 12.40
CA GLY A 26 -12.52 3.26 13.57
C GLY A 26 -11.44 2.80 14.55
N GLY A 27 -10.38 3.59 14.73
CA GLY A 27 -9.22 3.25 15.58
C GLY A 27 -8.25 2.22 14.98
N ARG A 28 -8.49 1.74 13.75
CA ARG A 28 -7.60 0.84 13.01
C ARG A 28 -6.69 1.60 12.06
N THR A 29 -5.53 1.01 11.80
CA THR A 29 -4.56 1.48 10.83
C THR A 29 -4.15 0.34 9.91
N GLY A 30 -3.86 0.66 8.66
CA GLY A 30 -3.40 -0.32 7.67
C GLY A 30 -2.82 0.35 6.44
N SER A 31 -2.50 -0.48 5.45
CA SER A 31 -1.99 -0.02 4.16
C SER A 31 -2.80 -0.60 3.01
N GLY A 32 -2.68 0.02 1.85
CA GLY A 32 -3.34 -0.38 0.63
C GLY A 32 -2.60 0.12 -0.59
N TYR A 33 -3.10 -0.29 -1.75
CA TYR A 33 -2.50 0.02 -3.04
C TYR A 33 -3.52 0.60 -3.99
N LEU A 34 -3.21 1.78 -4.55
CA LEU A 34 -4.08 2.51 -5.46
C LEU A 34 -4.06 1.88 -6.85
N LEU A 35 -5.14 1.18 -7.18
CA LEU A 35 -5.34 0.54 -8.49
C LEU A 35 -5.79 1.56 -9.54
N THR A 36 -6.64 2.50 -9.14
CA THR A 36 -7.14 3.60 -9.98
C THR A 36 -7.23 4.87 -9.15
N ALA A 37 -7.49 6.02 -9.76
CA ALA A 37 -7.67 7.29 -9.05
C ALA A 37 -8.76 7.27 -7.94
N ARG A 38 -9.62 6.24 -7.87
CA ARG A 38 -10.70 6.12 -6.89
C ARG A 38 -10.81 4.74 -6.23
N LEU A 39 -9.83 3.85 -6.44
CA LEU A 39 -9.91 2.47 -5.94
C LEU A 39 -8.60 2.07 -5.27
N VAL A 40 -8.70 1.68 -3.99
CA VAL A 40 -7.59 1.15 -3.18
C VAL A 40 -7.87 -0.30 -2.84
N LEU A 41 -6.92 -1.18 -3.16
CA LEU A 41 -6.89 -2.55 -2.68
C LEU A 41 -6.30 -2.58 -1.27
N THR A 42 -6.97 -3.22 -0.32
CA THR A 42 -6.48 -3.39 1.06
C THR A 42 -6.91 -4.75 1.62
N ALA A 43 -6.37 -5.12 2.76
CA ALA A 43 -6.78 -6.32 3.47
C ALA A 43 -8.17 -6.11 4.11
N ALA A 44 -9.02 -7.13 4.04
CA ALA A 44 -10.40 -7.04 4.53
C ALA A 44 -10.46 -6.57 6.00
N HIS A 45 -9.63 -7.12 6.88
CA HIS A 45 -9.60 -6.76 8.31
C HIS A 45 -9.27 -5.28 8.59
N VAL A 46 -8.70 -4.55 7.63
CA VAL A 46 -8.43 -3.10 7.74
C VAL A 46 -9.71 -2.29 7.54
N ALA A 47 -10.62 -2.73 6.67
CA ALA A 47 -11.81 -1.99 6.26
C ALA A 47 -13.14 -2.59 6.75
N GLU A 48 -13.15 -3.86 7.14
CA GLU A 48 -14.35 -4.58 7.56
C GLU A 48 -14.99 -3.96 8.80
N GLY A 49 -16.29 -3.66 8.70
CA GLY A 49 -17.08 -3.05 9.77
C GLY A 49 -16.84 -1.55 9.97
N LEU A 50 -16.08 -0.89 9.09
CA LEU A 50 -15.86 0.55 9.15
C LEU A 50 -16.86 1.30 8.26
N GLU A 51 -17.60 2.24 8.83
CA GLU A 51 -18.48 3.14 8.07
C GLU A 51 -17.71 4.17 7.24
N HIS A 52 -16.52 4.53 7.72
CA HIS A 52 -15.64 5.49 7.05
C HIS A 52 -14.17 5.10 7.20
N VAL A 53 -13.43 5.20 6.09
CA VAL A 53 -11.99 4.98 6.03
C VAL A 53 -11.34 6.17 5.33
N SER A 54 -10.43 6.82 6.02
CA SER A 54 -9.58 7.87 5.47
C SER A 54 -8.40 7.24 4.75
N VAL A 55 -8.08 7.78 3.57
CA VAL A 55 -7.00 7.30 2.72
C VAL A 55 -6.02 8.44 2.49
N SER A 56 -4.74 8.20 2.79
CA SER A 56 -3.65 9.14 2.56
C SER A 56 -2.59 8.49 1.67
N MET A 57 -2.28 9.10 0.53
CA MET A 57 -1.25 8.59 -0.38
C MET A 57 0.14 8.90 0.19
N VAL A 58 1.00 7.88 0.33
CA VAL A 58 2.32 8.02 0.95
C VAL A 58 3.32 8.71 0.01
N GLY A 59 3.18 8.50 -1.30
CA GLY A 59 4.01 9.15 -2.33
C GLY A 59 3.30 10.25 -3.13
N GLY A 60 2.06 10.59 -2.79
CA GLY A 60 1.34 11.71 -3.43
C GLY A 60 1.90 13.03 -2.92
N ARG A 61 2.47 13.85 -3.81
CA ARG A 61 2.95 15.20 -3.49
C ARG A 61 1.94 15.96 -2.62
N THR A 62 2.19 16.07 -1.32
CA THR A 62 1.58 17.09 -0.49
C THR A 62 2.09 18.44 -1.00
N GLN A 63 1.25 19.21 -1.70
CA GLN A 63 1.51 20.64 -1.79
C GLN A 63 1.16 21.22 -0.42
N VAL A 64 2.19 21.75 0.25
CA VAL A 64 2.08 22.55 1.47
C VAL A 64 1.90 24.00 1.07
#